data_AF-A0A4Q7RP93-F1
#
_entry.id   AF-A0A4Q7RP93-F1
#
_cell.length_a   1.000
_cell.length_b   1.000
_cell.length_c   1.000
_cell.angle_alpha   90.00
_cell.angle_beta   90.00
_cell.angle_gamma   90.00
#
_symmetry.space_group_name_H-M   'P 1'
#
loop_
_entity.id
_entity.type
_entity.pdbx_description
1 polymer ?
#
loop_
_entity_poly.entity_id
_entity_poly.type
_entity_poly.pdbx_seq_one_letter_code
_entity_poly.pdbx_strand_id
1 'polypeptide(L)'
;MHSAKSIGAPQALLKDPLSSSQELVFGRAKADAILWIRTTMARNGITFAQLLETGCFEAHRFSQRTNAKVKYKDAAGHTWDGMGEMPEWLQRATHKGQTVDHFKVD
;
A
#
# COMPACT_ATOMS: atom_id res chain seq x y z
N MET A 1 36.37 -32.39 38.65
CA MET A 1 35.94 -33.38 37.63
C MET A 1 34.94 -32.71 36.71
N HIS A 2 35.11 -32.92 35.41
CA HIS A 2 34.86 -31.96 34.34
C HIS A 2 33.37 -31.73 34.02
N SER A 3 32.94 -30.46 34.01
CA SER A 3 31.71 -30.04 33.31
C SER A 3 32.01 -29.91 31.82
N ALA A 4 31.61 -30.91 31.03
CA ALA A 4 31.64 -30.84 29.58
C ALA A 4 30.42 -30.07 29.08
N LYS A 5 30.67 -28.89 28.49
CA LYS A 5 29.67 -28.04 27.84
C LYS A 5 29.20 -28.76 26.57
N SER A 6 27.88 -28.94 26.44
CA SER A 6 27.22 -29.49 25.24
C SER A 6 27.56 -28.64 24.01
N ILE A 7 28.16 -29.28 23.00
CA ILE A 7 28.45 -28.68 21.70
C ILE A 7 27.15 -28.79 20.87
N GLY A 8 26.52 -27.65 20.62
CA GLY A 8 25.38 -27.55 19.70
C GLY A 8 25.80 -27.91 18.28
N ALA A 9 25.19 -28.96 17.73
CA ALA A 9 25.29 -29.29 16.31
C ALA A 9 24.64 -28.17 15.46
N PRO A 10 25.20 -27.82 14.29
CA PRO A 10 24.59 -26.85 13.39
C PRO A 10 23.34 -27.47 12.76
N GLN A 11 22.17 -26.88 13.00
CA GLN A 11 20.93 -27.26 12.34
C GLN A 11 21.04 -26.91 10.85
N ALA A 12 21.20 -27.96 10.03
CA ALA A 12 21.15 -27.86 8.59
C ALA A 12 19.72 -27.59 8.13
N LEU A 13 19.62 -26.57 7.29
CA LEU A 13 18.48 -26.02 6.58
C LEU A 13 17.76 -27.06 5.70
N LEU A 14 16.80 -27.80 6.24
CA LEU A 14 15.83 -28.55 5.44
C LEU A 14 14.59 -27.67 5.22
N LYS A 15 14.52 -27.01 4.07
CA LYS A 15 13.32 -26.26 3.67
C LYS A 15 12.24 -27.26 3.31
N ASP A 16 11.10 -27.23 4.00
CA ASP A 16 9.98 -28.13 3.76
C ASP A 16 9.52 -28.08 2.29
N PRO A 17 9.48 -29.22 1.56
CA PRO A 17 9.09 -29.28 0.15
C PRO A 17 7.63 -28.86 -0.09
N LEU A 18 6.82 -28.82 0.96
CA LEU A 18 5.46 -28.30 0.92
C LEU A 18 5.42 -26.80 0.62
N SER A 19 6.42 -26.00 1.04
CA SER A 19 6.48 -24.54 0.82
C SER A 19 6.66 -24.16 -0.65
N SER A 20 7.43 -24.95 -1.41
CA SER A 20 7.60 -24.72 -2.85
C SER A 20 6.36 -25.13 -3.68
N SER A 21 5.63 -26.15 -3.24
CA SER A 21 4.41 -26.62 -3.94
C SER A 21 3.24 -25.65 -3.81
N GLN A 22 3.06 -25.04 -2.64
CA GLN A 22 1.97 -24.07 -2.41
C GLN A 22 2.16 -22.75 -3.20
N GLU A 23 3.40 -22.29 -3.39
CA GLU A 23 3.69 -21.09 -4.18
C GLU A 23 3.47 -21.33 -5.69
N LEU A 24 3.83 -22.52 -6.20
CA LEU A 24 3.52 -22.92 -7.58
C LEU A 24 2.02 -23.08 -7.82
N VAL A 25 1.27 -23.63 -6.86
CA VAL A 25 -0.20 -23.74 -6.92
C VAL A 25 -0.86 -22.36 -6.87
N PHE A 26 -0.37 -21.45 -6.03
CA PHE A 26 -0.87 -20.07 -5.98
C PHE A 26 -0.58 -19.30 -7.28
N GLY A 27 0.61 -19.48 -7.85
CA GLY A 27 0.98 -18.92 -9.15
C GLY A 27 0.08 -19.43 -10.27
N ARG A 28 -0.23 -20.74 -10.28
CA ARG A 28 -1.14 -21.34 -11.25
C ARG A 28 -2.57 -20.82 -11.09
N ALA A 29 -3.09 -20.81 -9.87
CA ALA A 29 -4.42 -20.28 -9.57
C ALA A 29 -4.56 -18.80 -9.98
N LYS A 30 -3.53 -17.99 -9.75
CA LYS A 30 -3.48 -16.59 -10.18
C LYS A 30 -3.51 -16.47 -11.71
N ALA A 31 -2.73 -17.28 -12.42
CA ALA A 31 -2.71 -17.26 -13.89
C ALA A 31 -4.08 -17.63 -14.47
N ASP A 32 -4.73 -18.66 -13.93
CA ASP A 32 -6.06 -19.11 -14.35
C ASP A 32 -7.11 -18.02 -14.05
N ALA A 33 -7.04 -17.36 -12.89
CA ALA A 33 -7.90 -16.23 -12.54
C ALA A 33 -7.74 -15.05 -13.51
N ILE A 34 -6.51 -14.68 -13.86
CA ILE A 34 -6.24 -13.61 -14.84
C ILE A 34 -6.84 -13.95 -16.20
N LEU A 35 -6.68 -15.18 -16.66
CA LEU A 35 -7.26 -15.64 -17.94
C LEU A 35 -8.79 -15.57 -17.92
N TRP A 36 -9.40 -15.99 -16.82
CA TRP A 36 -10.86 -15.92 -16.65
C TRP A 36 -11.37 -14.48 -16.68
N ILE A 37 -10.71 -13.56 -15.97
CA ILE A 37 -11.08 -12.13 -15.98
C ILE A 37 -11.00 -11.58 -17.40
N ARG A 38 -9.87 -11.79 -18.10
CA ARG A 38 -9.67 -11.29 -19.46
C ARG A 38 -10.71 -11.83 -20.44
N THR A 39 -11.00 -13.13 -20.36
CA THR A 39 -12.01 -13.77 -21.21
C THR A 39 -13.41 -13.24 -20.92
N THR A 40 -13.73 -13.04 -19.65
CA THR A 40 -15.03 -12.51 -19.22
C THR A 40 -15.21 -11.07 -19.66
N MET A 41 -14.18 -10.22 -19.53
CA MET A 41 -14.20 -8.85 -20.04
C MET A 41 -14.47 -8.83 -21.56
N ALA A 42 -13.76 -9.67 -22.32
CA ALA A 42 -13.95 -9.77 -23.77
C ALA A 42 -15.37 -10.23 -24.15
N ARG A 43 -15.90 -11.26 -23.47
CA ARG A 43 -17.26 -11.77 -23.72
C ARG A 43 -18.35 -10.74 -23.46
N ASN A 44 -18.16 -9.87 -22.48
CA ASN A 44 -19.13 -8.84 -22.10
C ASN A 44 -18.88 -7.49 -22.80
N GLY A 45 -17.88 -7.39 -23.69
CA GLY A 45 -17.52 -6.13 -24.34
C GLY A 45 -17.00 -5.06 -23.37
N ILE A 46 -16.55 -5.45 -22.18
CA ILE A 46 -16.05 -4.53 -21.16
C ILE A 46 -14.60 -4.17 -21.48
N THR A 47 -14.35 -2.89 -21.73
CA THR A 47 -12.99 -2.39 -21.94
C THR A 47 -12.39 -1.88 -20.63
N PHE A 48 -11.06 -1.88 -20.54
CA PHE A 48 -10.37 -1.31 -19.39
C PHE A 48 -10.68 0.18 -19.21
N ALA A 49 -10.80 0.93 -20.31
CA ALA A 49 -11.16 2.35 -20.29
C ALA A 49 -12.53 2.58 -19.63
N GLN A 50 -13.53 1.76 -19.97
CA GLN A 50 -14.85 1.84 -19.35
C GLN A 50 -14.78 1.57 -17.84
N LEU A 51 -14.03 0.56 -17.40
CA LEU A 51 -13.84 0.30 -15.96
C LEU A 51 -13.19 1.47 -15.22
N LEU A 52 -12.30 2.22 -15.88
CA LEU A 52 -11.70 3.44 -15.34
C LEU A 52 -12.71 4.59 -15.25
N GLU A 53 -13.49 4.82 -16.31
CA GLU A 53 -14.54 5.84 -16.36
C GLU A 53 -15.62 5.63 -15.30
N THR A 54 -16.02 4.37 -15.07
CA THR A 54 -17.00 4.02 -14.03
C THR A 54 -16.42 4.07 -12.62
N GLY A 55 -15.11 4.32 -12.46
CA GLY A 55 -14.46 4.39 -11.16
C GLY A 55 -14.40 3.05 -10.41
N CYS A 56 -14.41 1.92 -11.14
CA CYS A 56 -14.39 0.57 -10.54
C CYS A 56 -13.12 0.28 -9.73
N PHE A 57 -12.05 1.04 -9.95
CA PHE A 57 -10.79 0.89 -9.24
C PHE A 57 -10.56 2.04 -8.26
N GLU A 58 -10.61 1.71 -6.97
CA GLU A 58 -10.25 2.64 -5.89
C GLU A 58 -8.82 3.17 -6.03
N ALA A 59 -7.94 2.42 -6.70
CA ALA A 59 -6.58 2.81 -7.04
C ALA A 59 -6.48 4.11 -7.86
N HIS A 60 -7.51 4.50 -8.63
CA HIS A 60 -7.53 5.83 -9.26
C HIS A 60 -7.66 6.95 -8.22
N ARG A 61 -8.44 6.72 -7.16
CA ARG A 61 -8.55 7.64 -6.02
C ARG A 61 -7.26 7.66 -5.18
N PHE A 62 -6.61 6.51 -4.99
CA PHE A 62 -5.30 6.44 -4.33
C PHE A 62 -4.17 7.06 -5.15
N SER A 63 -4.16 6.89 -6.47
CA SER A 63 -3.20 7.53 -7.38
C SER A 63 -3.33 9.05 -7.34
N GLN A 64 -4.56 9.57 -7.30
CA GLN A 64 -4.80 11.01 -7.07
C GLN A 64 -4.36 11.47 -5.67
N ARG A 65 -4.48 10.62 -4.63
CA ARG A 65 -3.96 10.92 -3.28
C ARG A 65 -2.43 10.91 -3.21
N THR A 66 -1.75 10.00 -3.91
CA THR A 66 -0.27 9.97 -3.96
C THR A 66 0.31 11.10 -4.81
N ASN A 67 -0.49 11.64 -5.73
CA ASN A 67 -0.14 12.82 -6.52
C ASN A 67 -0.70 14.11 -5.90
N ALA A 68 -1.30 14.04 -4.71
CA ALA A 68 -1.69 15.22 -3.98
C ALA A 68 -0.40 15.90 -3.47
N LYS A 69 0.08 16.86 -4.26
CA LYS A 69 1.17 17.76 -3.89
C LYS A 69 0.94 18.21 -2.45
N VAL A 70 1.93 17.99 -1.57
CA VAL A 70 1.87 18.46 -0.18
C VAL A 70 1.50 19.94 -0.20
N LYS A 71 0.31 20.28 0.30
CA LYS A 71 -0.22 21.64 0.24
C LYS A 71 0.17 22.45 1.47
N TYR A 72 0.34 21.79 2.60
CA TYR A 72 0.66 22.43 3.87
C TYR A 72 1.78 21.68 4.58
N LYS A 73 2.71 22.40 5.21
CA LYS A 73 3.83 21.87 5.98
C LYS A 73 4.17 22.79 7.16
N ASP A 74 4.50 22.20 8.31
CA ASP A 74 5.00 22.96 9.47
C ASP A 74 6.53 22.89 9.62
N ALA A 75 7.06 23.68 10.56
CA ALA A 75 8.49 23.70 10.88
C ALA A 75 9.01 22.39 11.49
N ALA A 76 8.12 21.55 12.06
CA ALA A 76 8.46 20.23 12.59
C ALA A 76 8.51 19.15 11.48
N GLY A 77 8.14 19.49 10.24
CA GLY A 77 8.15 18.59 9.10
C GLY A 77 6.86 17.80 8.90
N HIS A 78 5.81 18.08 9.67
CA HIS A 78 4.48 17.53 9.41
C HIS A 78 3.93 18.10 8.11
N THR A 79 3.23 17.27 7.33
CA THR A 79 2.67 17.66 6.05
C THR A 79 1.21 17.28 5.96
N TRP A 80 0.44 18.06 5.21
CA TRP A 80 -0.95 17.78 4.91
C TRP A 80 -1.27 18.17 3.47
N ASP A 81 -1.98 17.28 2.77
CA ASP A 81 -2.36 17.44 1.37
C ASP A 81 -3.65 18.27 1.18
N GLY A 82 -4.24 18.72 2.30
CA GLY A 82 -5.50 19.46 2.31
C GLY A 82 -6.73 18.57 2.13
N MET A 83 -6.58 17.24 2.23
CA MET A 83 -7.66 16.27 2.07
C MET A 83 -7.93 15.55 3.40
N GLY A 84 -9.22 15.30 3.67
CA GLY A 84 -9.65 14.62 4.89
C GLY A 84 -9.68 15.54 6.12
N GLU A 85 -9.57 14.94 7.30
CA GLU A 85 -9.62 15.68 8.57
C GLU A 85 -8.37 16.54 8.75
N MET A 86 -8.57 17.77 9.24
CA MET A 86 -7.47 18.67 9.55
C MET A 86 -6.62 18.07 10.67
N PRO A 87 -5.30 17.89 10.51
CA PRO A 87 -4.47 17.25 11.52
C PRO A 87 -4.30 18.12 12.77
N GLU A 88 -4.12 17.48 13.92
CA GLU A 88 -3.89 18.08 15.24
C GLU A 88 -2.91 19.25 15.24
N TRP A 89 -1.79 19.16 14.51
CA TRP A 89 -0.79 20.23 14.45
C TRP A 89 -1.35 21.52 13.82
N LEU A 90 -2.17 21.38 12.77
CA LEU A 90 -2.78 22.50 12.06
C LEU A 90 -3.98 23.07 12.82
N GLN A 91 -4.74 22.21 13.50
CA GLN A 91 -5.80 22.64 14.42
C GLN A 91 -5.24 23.48 15.58
N ARG A 92 -4.18 23.00 16.24
CA ARG A 92 -3.53 23.73 17.34
C ARG A 92 -2.95 25.06 16.89
N ALA A 93 -2.36 25.13 15.69
CA ALA A 93 -1.87 26.40 15.14
C ALA A 93 -3.02 27.39 14.87
N THR A 94 -4.14 26.89 14.33
CA THR A 94 -5.34 27.69 14.06
C THR A 94 -5.97 28.21 15.36
N HIS A 95 -6.06 27.37 16.40
CA HIS A 95 -6.55 27.77 17.72
C HIS A 95 -5.67 28.84 18.40
N LYS A 96 -4.38 28.88 18.06
CA LYS A 96 -3.45 29.94 18.50
C LYS A 96 -3.58 31.25 17.70
N GLY A 97 -4.54 31.33 16.78
CA GLY A 97 -4.78 32.51 15.93
C GLY A 97 -3.91 32.54 14.67
N GLN A 98 -3.17 31.47 14.36
CA GLN A 98 -2.35 31.40 13.16
C GLN A 98 -3.18 30.93 11.96
N THR A 99 -3.00 31.56 10.81
CA THR A 99 -3.75 31.22 9.61
C THR A 99 -3.16 29.98 8.92
N VAL A 100 -4.01 29.07 8.45
CA VAL A 100 -3.62 27.87 7.68
C VAL A 100 -2.75 28.20 6.47
N ASP A 101 -2.95 29.36 5.84
CA ASP A 101 -2.16 29.83 4.69
C ASP A 101 -0.67 30.02 5.02
N HIS A 102 -0.33 30.29 6.29
CA HIS A 102 1.07 30.38 6.73
C HIS A 102 1.82 29.06 6.57
N PHE A 103 1.11 27.94 6.64
CA PHE A 103 1.68 26.60 6.48
C PHE A 103 1.67 26.14 5.04
N LYS A 104 1.13 26.93 4.10
CA LYS A 104 0.99 26.52 2.71
C LYS A 104 2.35 26.42 2.03
N VAL A 105 2.58 25.33 1.32
CA VAL A 105 3.80 25.10 0.53
C VAL A 105 3.46 25.44 -0.92
N ASP A 106 4.22 26.37 -1.51
CA ASP A 106 4.01 26.85 -2.89
C ASP A 106 4.37 25.80 -3.96
#